data_AF-A0A0Q5LRA0-F1
#
_entry.id   AF-A0A0Q5LRA0-F1
#
_cell.length_a   1.000
_cell.length_b   1.000
_cell.length_c   1.000
_cell.angle_alpha   90.00
_cell.angle_beta   90.00
_cell.angle_gamma   90.00
#
_symmetry.space_group_name_H-M   'P 1'
#
loop_
_entity.id
_entity.type
_entity.pdbx_description
1 polymer ?
#
loop_
_entity_poly.entity_id
_entity_poly.type
_entity_poly.pdbx_seq_one_letter_code
_entity_poly.pdbx_strand_id
1 'polypeptide(L)'
;MALIRCPECSREVSSHAPACPGCGYPIQAGTAQSPRPGAGPHAPQPAWQSPGVWGRIATVLGAWMIVPWIARLIFAVGALVLGYFMFTK
;
A
#
# COMPACT_ATOMS: atom_id res chain seq x y z
N MET A 1 12.07 33.37 13.66
CA MET A 1 13.00 32.25 13.37
C MET A 1 13.18 31.41 14.62
N ALA A 2 13.08 30.08 14.53
CA ALA A 2 13.39 29.19 15.65
C ALA A 2 14.84 28.66 15.48
N LEU A 3 15.73 29.09 16.37
CA LEU A 3 17.02 28.41 16.56
C LEU A 3 16.75 27.17 17.40
N ILE A 4 17.20 26.02 16.91
CA ILE A 4 17.19 24.77 17.66
C ILE A 4 18.58 24.51 18.22
N ARG A 5 18.64 23.77 19.32
CA ARG A 5 19.92 23.34 19.89
C ARG A 5 20.37 22.06 19.19
N CYS A 6 21.55 22.09 18.56
CA CYS A 6 22.14 20.92 17.95
C CYS A 6 22.37 19.83 19.02
N PRO A 7 21.91 18.59 18.85
CA PRO A 7 22.03 17.54 19.86
C PRO A 7 23.50 17.15 20.13
N GLU A 8 24.36 17.24 19.11
CA GLU A 8 25.77 16.87 19.24
C GLU A 8 26.63 17.93 19.93
N CYS A 9 26.63 19.17 19.43
CA CYS A 9 27.51 20.22 19.95
C CYS A 9 26.81 21.21 20.88
N SER A 10 25.52 21.02 21.14
CA SER A 10 24.67 21.89 21.97
C SER A 10 24.63 23.37 21.53
N ARG A 11 25.08 23.67 20.31
CA ARG A 11 25.08 25.01 19.71
C ARG A 11 23.71 25.35 19.14
N GLU A 12 23.30 26.60 19.26
CA GLU A 12 22.06 27.09 18.64
C GLU A 12 22.25 27.28 17.13
N VAL A 13 21.41 26.62 16.35
CA VAL A 13 21.45 26.58 14.89
C VAL A 13 20.04 26.75 14.34
N SER A 14 19.90 27.42 13.20
CA SER A 14 18.59 27.58 12.58
C SER A 14 17.96 26.23 12.24
N SER A 15 16.67 26.05 12.54
CA SER A 15 15.90 24.84 12.18
C SER A 15 15.91 24.51 10.67
N HIS A 16 16.20 25.50 9.83
CA HIS A 16 16.31 25.38 8.39
C HIS A 16 17.74 25.11 7.89
N ALA A 17 18.76 25.05 8.75
CA ALA A 17 20.11 24.74 8.30
C ALA A 17 20.21 23.25 7.91
N PRO A 18 20.75 22.89 6.72
CA PRO A 18 20.86 21.49 6.30
C PRO A 18 21.75 20.68 7.26
N ALA A 19 22.80 21.31 7.80
CA ALA A 19 23.68 20.77 8.82
C ALA A 19 24.10 21.87 9.82
N CYS A 20 24.49 21.44 11.02
CA CYS A 20 25.07 22.32 12.03
C CYS A 20 26.44 22.83 11.55
N PRO A 21 26.66 24.15 11.40
CA PRO A 21 27.95 24.69 10.98
C PRO A 21 29.06 24.51 12.02
N GLY A 22 28.73 24.11 13.25
CA GLY A 22 29.69 23.92 14.34
C GLY A 22 30.32 22.52 14.37
N CYS A 23 29.54 21.48 14.11
CA CYS A 23 30.01 20.09 14.18
C CYS A 23 29.73 19.27 12.91
N GLY A 24 28.99 19.82 11.95
CA GLY A 24 28.60 19.12 10.73
C GLY A 24 27.39 18.18 10.87
N TYR A 25 26.75 18.10 12.04
CA TYR A 25 25.61 17.19 12.26
C TYR A 25 24.39 17.59 11.40
N PRO A 26 23.78 16.65 10.64
CA PRO A 26 22.68 16.97 9.72
C PRO A 26 21.38 17.22 10.49
N ILE A 27 20.92 18.46 10.50
CA ILE A 27 19.75 18.89 11.27
C ILE A 27 18.44 18.59 10.52
N GLN A 28 18.42 18.76 9.20
CA GLN A 28 17.23 18.45 8.37
C GLN A 28 16.99 16.95 8.15
N ALA A 29 17.98 16.10 8.43
CA ALA A 29 17.81 14.65 8.34
C ALA A 29 16.98 14.06 9.50
N GLY A 30 16.81 14.81 10.60
CA GLY A 30 16.03 14.38 11.77
C GLY A 30 14.51 14.33 11.57
N THR A 31 14.00 14.84 10.44
CA THR A 31 12.59 14.69 10.02
C THR A 31 12.43 13.83 8.76
N ALA A 32 13.48 13.15 8.31
CA ALA A 32 13.42 12.20 7.20
C ALA A 32 13.20 10.78 7.74
N GLN A 33 11.98 10.51 8.23
CA GLN A 33 11.51 9.13 8.36
C GLN A 33 11.34 8.52 6.96
N SER A 34 12.41 7.87 6.53
CA SER A 34 12.50 6.67 5.69
C SER A 34 12.03 6.72 4.21
N PRO A 35 12.77 6.08 3.29
CA PRO A 35 12.55 6.17 1.84
C PRO A 35 11.52 5.14 1.34
N ARG A 36 10.69 5.53 0.36
CA ARG A 36 10.16 4.57 -0.62
C ARG A 36 10.27 5.10 -2.06
N PRO A 37 11.00 4.39 -2.94
CA PRO A 37 11.07 4.67 -4.36
C PRO A 37 9.83 4.10 -5.06
N GLY A 38 9.14 4.93 -5.84
CA GLY A 38 7.94 4.49 -6.59
C GLY A 38 6.98 5.63 -6.91
N ALA A 39 7.49 6.73 -7.45
CA ALA A 39 6.66 7.80 -7.98
C ALA A 39 6.04 7.38 -9.33
N GLY A 40 4.87 6.75 -9.29
CA GLY A 40 3.93 6.78 -10.41
C GLY A 40 3.10 8.07 -10.35
N PRO A 41 2.62 8.64 -11.47
CA PRO A 41 1.82 9.86 -11.48
C PRO A 41 0.43 9.57 -10.87
N HIS A 42 0.32 9.70 -9.55
CA HIS A 42 -0.93 9.55 -8.84
C HIS A 42 -1.67 10.90 -8.84
N ALA A 43 -2.81 10.91 -9.52
CA ALA A 43 -3.84 11.93 -9.37
C ALA A 43 -4.17 12.16 -7.88
N PRO A 44 -4.61 13.36 -7.49
CA PRO A 44 -4.83 13.72 -6.09
C PRO A 44 -5.82 12.75 -5.44
N GLN A 45 -5.34 11.94 -4.48
CA GLN A 45 -6.18 11.02 -3.73
C GLN A 45 -6.93 11.80 -2.65
N PRO A 46 -8.28 11.80 -2.67
CA PRO A 46 -9.05 12.39 -1.59
C PRO A 46 -8.83 11.59 -0.30
N ALA A 47 -8.56 12.29 0.79
CA ALA A 47 -8.09 11.78 2.10
C ALA A 47 -9.04 10.81 2.86
N TRP A 48 -10.03 10.20 2.19
CA TRP A 48 -10.97 9.23 2.77
C TRP A 48 -10.65 7.77 2.40
N GLN A 49 -9.69 7.52 1.51
CA GLN A 49 -9.30 6.17 1.09
C GLN A 49 -8.19 5.60 1.99
N SER A 50 -8.57 5.17 3.19
CA SER A 50 -7.71 4.31 4.01
C SER A 50 -7.44 2.98 3.27
N PRO A 51 -6.18 2.69 2.87
CA PRO A 51 -5.85 1.63 1.91
C PRO A 51 -6.19 0.20 2.38
N GLY A 52 -6.28 -0.03 3.69
CA GLY A 52 -6.62 -1.35 4.23
C GLY A 52 -8.07 -1.78 4.00
N VAL A 53 -9.02 -0.84 3.94
CA VAL A 53 -10.45 -1.15 3.82
C VAL A 53 -10.83 -1.44 2.37
N TRP A 54 -10.28 -0.68 1.42
CA TRP A 54 -10.59 -0.83 0.01
C TRP A 54 -10.11 -2.17 -0.56
N GLY A 55 -8.93 -2.64 -0.13
CA GLY A 55 -8.41 -3.96 -0.52
C GLY A 55 -9.29 -5.12 -0.02
N ARG A 56 -9.84 -5.02 1.21
CA ARG A 56 -10.74 -6.05 1.77
C ARG A 56 -12.11 -6.07 1.07
N ILE A 57 -12.63 -4.90 0.71
CA ILE A 57 -13.91 -4.80 -0.01
C ILE A 57 -13.78 -5.39 -1.42
N ALA A 58 -12.68 -5.10 -2.13
CA ALA A 58 -12.44 -5.64 -3.47
C ALA A 58 -12.34 -7.18 -3.50
N THR A 59 -11.69 -7.80 -2.50
CA THR A 59 -11.58 -9.25 -2.43
C THR A 59 -12.91 -9.92 -2.07
N VAL A 60 -13.68 -9.34 -1.15
CA VAL A 60 -14.99 -9.88 -0.76
C VAL A 60 -15.98 -9.81 -1.92
N LEU A 61 -16.07 -8.68 -2.61
CA LEU A 61 -16.95 -8.52 -3.78
C LEU A 61 -16.52 -9.42 -4.94
N GLY A 62 -15.21 -9.49 -5.20
CA GLY A 62 -14.65 -10.38 -6.23
C GLY A 62 -14.95 -11.85 -5.93
N ALA A 63 -14.66 -12.31 -4.71
CA ALA A 63 -14.95 -13.67 -4.30
C ALA A 63 -16.46 -13.98 -4.37
N TRP A 64 -17.31 -13.07 -3.90
CA TRP A 64 -18.76 -13.27 -3.91
C TRP A 64 -19.36 -13.33 -5.32
N MET A 65 -18.79 -12.62 -6.29
CA MET A 65 -19.24 -12.69 -7.69
C MET A 65 -18.70 -13.93 -8.43
N ILE A 66 -17.48 -14.35 -8.11
CA ILE A 66 -16.78 -15.45 -8.78
C ILE A 66 -17.29 -16.82 -8.28
N VAL A 67 -17.53 -16.96 -6.97
CA VAL A 67 -18.00 -18.20 -6.33
C VAL A 67 -19.26 -18.81 -6.99
N PRO A 68 -20.37 -18.06 -7.23
CA PRO A 68 -21.57 -18.63 -7.84
C PRO A 68 -21.35 -19.05 -9.30
N TRP A 69 -20.47 -18.34 -10.03
CA TRP A 69 -20.17 -18.66 -11.43
C TRP A 69 -19.32 -19.93 -11.53
N ILE A 70 -18.32 -20.08 -10.66
CA ILE A 70 -17.50 -21.30 -10.54
C ILE A 70 -18.39 -22.49 -10.14
N ALA A 71 -19.27 -22.33 -9.14
CA ALA A 71 -20.15 -23.40 -8.71
C ALA A 71 -21.09 -23.88 -9.84
N ARG A 72 -21.67 -22.94 -10.62
CA ARG A 72 -22.47 -23.29 -11.82
C ARG A 72 -21.65 -24.04 -12.86
N LEU A 73 -20.41 -23.61 -13.12
CA LEU A 73 -19.52 -24.25 -14.09
C LEU A 73 -19.19 -25.68 -13.69
N ILE A 74 -18.84 -25.91 -12.42
CA ILE A 74 -18.49 -27.24 -11.91
C ILE A 74 -19.68 -28.20 -12.03
N PHE A 75 -20.89 -27.76 -11.66
CA PHE A 75 -22.09 -28.59 -11.78
C PHE A 75 -22.43 -28.95 -13.22
N ALA A 76 -22.35 -27.97 -14.12
CA ALA A 76 -22.62 -28.17 -15.54
C ALA A 76 -21.64 -29.18 -16.16
N VAL A 77 -20.35 -29.02 -15.88
CA VAL A 77 -19.30 -29.93 -16.37
C VAL A 77 -19.48 -31.34 -15.79
N GLY A 78 -19.77 -31.47 -14.50
CA GLY A 78 -20.02 -32.77 -13.87
C GLY A 78 -21.20 -33.51 -14.50
N ALA A 79 -22.32 -32.83 -14.76
CA ALA A 79 -23.48 -33.41 -15.42
C ALA A 79 -23.17 -33.87 -16.86
N LEU A 80 -22.39 -33.08 -17.59
CA LEU A 80 -22.00 -33.37 -18.97
C LEU A 80 -21.07 -34.61 -19.04
N VAL A 81 -20.09 -34.70 -18.13
CA VAL A 81 -19.19 -35.86 -18.02
C VAL A 81 -19.96 -37.13 -17.63
N LEU A 82 -20.87 -37.05 -16.66
CA LEU A 82 -21.68 -38.20 -16.23
C LEU A 82 -22.60 -38.70 -17.35
N GLY A 83 -23.25 -37.77 -18.07
CA GLY A 83 -24.09 -38.10 -19.22
C GLY A 83 -23.29 -38.73 -20.36
N TYR A 84 -22.10 -38.19 -20.64
CA TYR A 84 -21.19 -38.78 -21.63
C TYR A 84 -20.79 -40.20 -21.26
N PHE A 85 -20.47 -40.45 -20.00
CA PHE A 85 -20.12 -41.78 -19.53
C PHE A 85 -21.31 -42.74 -19.67
N MET A 86 -22.51 -42.35 -19.25
CA MET A 86 -23.72 -43.19 -19.39
C MET A 86 -24.12 -43.45 -20.85
N PHE A 87 -23.80 -42.55 -21.78
CA PHE A 87 -24.15 -42.71 -23.19
C PHE A 87 -23.11 -43.55 -23.96
N THR A 88 -21.86 -43.55 -23.50
CA THR A 88 -20.74 -44.28 -24.15
C THR A 88 -20.59 -45.71 -23.62
N LYS A 89 -21.18 -46.01 -22.46
CA LYS A 89 -21.14 -47.32 -21.80
C LYS A 89 -22.42 -48.09 -22.06
#